data_AF-J0WQD1-F1
#
_entry.id   AF-J0WQD1-F1
#
_cell.length_a   1.000
_cell.length_b   1.000
_cell.length_c   1.000
_cell.angle_alpha   90.00
_cell.angle_beta   90.00
_cell.angle_gamma   90.00
#
_symmetry.space_group_name_H-M   'P 1'
#
loop_
_entity.id
_entity.type
_entity.pdbx_description
1 polymer ?
#
loop_
_entity_poly.entity_id
_entity_poly.type
_entity_poly.pdbx_seq_one_letter_code
_entity_poly.pdbx_strand_id
1 'polypeptide(L)' 'GIIFSDMRVGAFNGNDFLTFLDNLLKVMNPWPGDHSILILDNCAIHHVEGVAERCAARGVRVL' A
#
# COMPACT_ATOMS: atom_id res chain seq x y z
N GLY A 1 -8.93 -6.22 -13.08
CA GLY A 1 -9.96 -5.30 -12.56
C GLY A 1 -9.34 -4.34 -11.58
N ILE A 2 -10.10 -3.39 -11.04
CA ILE A 2 -9.65 -2.48 -9.97
C ILE A 2 -10.15 -3.06 -8.64
N ILE A 3 -9.25 -3.28 -7.68
CA ILE A 3 -9.61 -3.79 -6.33
C ILE A 3 -9.77 -2.67 -5.29
N PHE A 4 -9.15 -1.51 -5.54
CA PHE A 4 -9.16 -0.36 -4.67
C PHE A 4 -8.81 0.91 -5.45
N SER A 5 -9.47 2.02 -5.15
CA SER A 5 -9.15 3.35 -5.68
C SER A 5 -9.52 4.40 -4.64
N ASP A 6 -8.64 5.37 -4.44
CA ASP A 6 -8.83 6.50 -3.52
C ASP A 6 -8.46 7.78 -4.28
N MET A 7 -9.33 8.78 -4.24
CA MET A 7 -9.15 10.05 -4.93
C MET A 7 -9.09 11.18 -3.91
N ARG A 8 -8.02 11.99 -3.98
CA ARG A 8 -7.78 13.11 -3.08
C ARG A 8 -7.75 14.42 -3.84
N VAL A 9 -8.25 15.47 -3.19
CA VAL A 9 -8.17 16.84 -3.70
C VAL A 9 -6.86 17.46 -3.20
N GLY A 10 -6.04 17.95 -4.13
CA GLY A 10 -4.77 18.61 -3.81
C GLY A 10 -3.56 17.67 -3.92
N ALA A 11 -2.47 18.07 -3.26
CA ALA A 11 -1.22 17.30 -3.27
C ALA A 11 -1.36 16.03 -2.42
N PHE A 12 -0.59 15.00 -2.78
CA PHE A 12 -0.58 13.70 -2.12
C PHE A 12 0.81 13.47 -1.53
N ASN A 13 0.91 13.43 -0.20
CA ASN A 13 2.17 13.32 0.52
C ASN A 13 2.37 11.93 1.16
N GLY A 14 3.47 11.77 1.90
CA GLY A 14 3.79 10.52 2.59
C GLY A 14 2.74 10.04 3.59
N ASN A 15 2.14 10.94 4.37
CA ASN A 15 1.11 10.57 5.33
C ASN A 15 -0.20 10.17 4.63
N ASP A 16 -0.53 10.84 3.53
CA ASP A 16 -1.67 10.46 2.69
C ASP A 16 -1.44 9.06 2.11
N PHE A 17 -0.21 8.77 1.67
CA PHE A 17 0.17 7.45 1.18
C PHE A 17 0.05 6.36 2.25
N LEU A 18 0.49 6.61 3.48
CA LEU A 18 0.32 5.64 4.58
C LEU A 18 -1.15 5.36 4.86
N THR A 19 -2.00 6.40 4.84
CA THR A 19 -3.45 6.25 5.01
C THR A 19 -4.07 5.46 3.87
N PHE A 20 -3.65 5.72 2.64
CA PHE A 20 -4.03 4.95 1.46
C PHE A 20 -3.64 3.47 1.63
N LEU A 21 -2.40 3.20 2.02
CA LEU A 21 -1.85 1.87 2.19
C LEU A 21 -2.63 1.08 3.25
N ASP A 22 -2.94 1.69 4.39
CA ASP A 22 -3.73 1.04 5.45
C ASP A 22 -5.13 0.63 4.97
N ASN A 23 -5.70 1.34 4.00
CA ASN A 23 -6.99 1.00 3.40
C ASN A 23 -6.86 -0.05 2.29
N LEU A 24 -5.85 0.06 1.43
CA LEU A 24 -5.55 -0.94 0.40
C LEU A 24 -5.29 -2.31 1.03
N LEU A 25 -4.49 -2.38 2.10
CA LEU A 25 -4.13 -3.64 2.75
C LEU A 25 -5.33 -4.37 3.41
N LYS A 26 -6.49 -3.70 3.57
CA LYS A 26 -7.72 -4.35 4.05
C LYS A 26 -8.34 -5.28 3.00
N VAL A 27 -8.04 -5.07 1.72
CA VAL A 27 -8.60 -5.84 0.59
C VAL A 27 -7.55 -6.70 -0.11
N MET A 28 -6.30 -6.69 0.38
CA MET A 28 -5.24 -7.60 -0.06
C MET A 28 -5.23 -8.87 0.80
N ASN A 29 -4.69 -9.97 0.26
CA ASN A 29 -4.53 -11.21 1.00
C ASN A 29 -3.07 -11.40 1.47
N PRO A 30 -2.84 -12.21 2.51
CA PRO A 30 -1.49 -12.65 2.86
C PRO A 30 -0.86 -13.48 1.73
N TRP A 31 0.46 -13.35 1.53
CA TRP A 31 1.21 -14.20 0.59
C TRP A 31 1.21 -15.66 1.07
N PRO A 32 0.98 -16.66 0.19
CA PRO A 32 0.94 -16.61 -1.27
C PRO A 32 -0.46 -16.54 -1.90
N GLY A 33 -1.46 -15.97 -1.22
CA GLY A 33 -2.81 -15.84 -1.76
C GLY A 33 -2.92 -14.88 -2.95
N ASP A 34 -4.07 -14.82 -3.60
CA ASP A 34 -4.30 -13.86 -4.69
C ASP A 34 -4.17 -12.41 -4.19
N HIS A 35 -3.68 -11.50 -5.03
CA HIS A 35 -3.51 -10.07 -4.67
C HIS A 35 -2.66 -9.84 -3.39
N SER A 36 -1.63 -10.65 -3.17
CA SER A 36 -0.78 -10.60 -1.96
C SER A 36 0.60 -9.97 -2.15
N ILE A 37 0.92 -9.56 -3.38
CA ILE A 37 2.14 -8.83 -3.72
C ILE A 37 1.79 -7.38 -4.00
N LEU A 38 2.46 -6.47 -3.30
CA LEU A 38 2.43 -5.03 -3.57
C LEU A 38 3.67 -4.65 -4.40
N ILE A 39 3.44 -4.13 -5.60
CA ILE A 39 4.48 -3.59 -6.47
C ILE A 39 4.22 -2.09 -6.59
N LEU A 40 5.24 -1.28 -6.32
CA LEU A 40 5.17 0.18 -6.35
C LEU A 40 6.23 0.72 -7.31
N ASP A 41 5.99 1.91 -7.87
CA ASP A 41 7.06 2.66 -8.52
C ASP A 41 8.00 3.27 -7.46
N ASN A 42 9.17 3.77 -7.90
CA ASN A 42 10.22 4.27 -7.02
C ASN A 42 9.97 5.73 -6.53
N CYS A 43 8.72 6.14 -6.36
CA CYS A 43 8.39 7.49 -5.92
C CYS A 43 8.82 7.74 -4.47
N ALA A 44 9.30 8.95 -4.15
CA ALA A 44 9.82 9.29 -2.82
C ALA A 44 8.80 9.05 -1.68
N ILE A 45 7.51 9.25 -1.95
CA ILE A 45 6.44 9.03 -0.96
C ILE A 45 6.21 7.55 -0.63
N HIS A 46 6.75 6.62 -1.43
CA HIS A 46 6.69 5.17 -1.15
C HIS A 46 7.83 4.69 -0.23
N HIS A 47 8.86 5.53 -0.01
CA HIS A 47 10.01 5.23 0.85
C HIS A 47 9.85 5.76 2.27
N VAL A 48 8.65 6.23 2.64
CA VAL A 48 8.39 6.74 3.99
C VAL A 48 8.41 5.62 5.02
N GLU A 49 8.76 5.98 6.25
CA GLU A 49 8.84 5.03 7.35
C GLU A 49 7.50 4.32 7.59
N GLY A 50 7.55 3.01 7.81
CA GLY A 50 6.40 2.18 8.18
C GLY A 50 5.62 1.56 7.00
N VAL A 51 6.03 1.76 5.74
CA VAL A 51 5.44 1.02 4.60
C VAL A 51 5.69 -0.48 4.75
N ALA A 52 6.94 -0.87 5.01
CA ALA A 52 7.32 -2.27 5.18
C ALA A 52 6.65 -2.92 6.40
N GLU A 53 6.58 -2.19 7.52
CA GLU A 53 5.93 -2.67 8.76
C GLU A 53 4.43 -2.96 8.54
N ARG A 54 3.71 -2.04 7.88
CA ARG A 54 2.28 -2.23 7.55
C ARG A 54 2.04 -3.44 6.67
N CYS A 55 2.87 -3.62 5.63
CA CYS A 55 2.77 -4.78 4.73
C CYS A 55 3.04 -6.08 5.48
N ALA A 56 4.12 -6.12 6.28
CA ALA A 56 4.48 -7.29 7.10
C ALA A 56 3.38 -7.66 8.11
N ALA A 57 2.78 -6.67 8.79
CA ALA A 57 1.67 -6.87 9.71
C ALA A 57 0.43 -7.51 9.06
N ARG A 58 0.30 -7.40 7.73
CA ARG A 58 -0.79 -7.98 6.94
C ARG A 58 -0.37 -9.22 6.15
N GLY A 59 0.88 -9.66 6.27
CA GLY A 59 1.43 -10.77 5.49
C GLY A 59 1.52 -10.46 3.99
N VAL A 60 1.46 -9.19 3.59
CA VAL A 60 1.61 -8.75 2.20
C VAL A 60 3.09 -8.57 1.90
N ARG A 61 3.52 -9.09 0.75
CA ARG A 61 4.91 -8.96 0.30
C ARG A 61 5.07 -7.70 -0.54
N VAL A 62 5.97 -6.81 -0.16
CA VAL A 62 6.40 -5.65 -0.98
C VAL A 62 7.62 -6.05 -1.82
N LEU A 63 7.65 -5.61 -3.08
CA LEU A 63 8.76 -5.83 -4.03
C LEU A 63 9.29 -4.50 -4.59
#